data_AF-A0A3M1F2B6-F1
#
_entry.id   AF-A0A3M1F2B6-F1
#
_cell.length_a   1.000
_cell.length_b   1.000
_cell.length_c   1.000
_cell.angle_alpha   90.00
_cell.angle_beta   90.00
_cell.angle_gamma   90.00
#
_symmetry.space_group_name_H-M   'P 1'
#
loop_
_entity.id
_entity.type
_entity.pdbx_description
1 polymer ?
#
loop_
_entity_poly.entity_id
_entity_poly.type
_entity_poly.pdbx_seq_one_letter_code
_entity_poly.pdbx_strand_id
1 'polypeptide(L)' 'MRKHLVLTVTGKDRPGLVDYVTKILLEFDGNVEASRMARLGGEFAMLMMVSVPED' A
#
# COMPACT_ATOMS: atom_id res chain seq x y z
N MET A 1 1.80 14.88 14.74
CA MET A 1 2.34 13.53 15.01
C MET A 1 1.94 12.65 13.82
N ARG A 2 2.39 11.39 13.73
CA ARG A 2 2.06 10.52 12.60
C ARG A 2 1.42 9.22 13.11
N LYS A 3 0.31 8.83 12.47
CA LYS A 3 -0.40 7.59 12.74
C LYS A 3 0.11 6.48 11.83
N HIS A 4 0.44 5.33 12.42
CA HIS A 4 0.83 4.14 11.66
C HIS A 4 -0.37 3.22 11.40
N LEU A 5 -0.51 2.78 10.15
CA LEU A 5 -1.58 1.89 9.69
C LEU A 5 -0.99 0.68 8.97
N VAL A 6 -1.71 -0.45 9.01
CA VAL A 6 -1.40 -1.64 8.21
C VAL A 6 -2.46 -1.79 7.13
N LEU A 7 -2.02 -1.87 5.87
CA LEU A 7 -2.87 -2.04 4.69
C LEU A 7 -2.61 -3.42 4.08
N THR A 8 -3.69 -4.15 3.80
CA THR A 8 -3.66 -5.39 3.02
C THR A 8 -4.43 -5.16 1.74
N VAL A 9 -3.78 -5.36 0.60
CA VAL A 9 -4.36 -5.23 -0.74
C VAL A 9 -4.26 -6.59 -1.42
N THR A 10 -5.36 -7.10 -1.95
CA THR A 10 -5.40 -8.36 -2.70
C THR A 10 -6.24 -8.20 -3.96
N GLY A 11 -5.93 -8.99 -5.00
CA GLY A 11 -6.74 -9.09 -6.21
C GLY A 11 -5.92 -9.51 -7.43
N LYS A 12 -6.58 -9.56 -8.59
CA LYS A 12 -5.93 -9.98 -9.84
C LYS A 12 -4.70 -9.14 -10.15
N ASP A 13 -3.62 -9.83 -10.46
CA ASP A 13 -2.35 -9.20 -10.78
C ASP A 13 -2.43 -8.44 -12.11
N ARG A 14 -2.07 -7.15 -12.06
CA ARG A 14 -2.02 -6.27 -13.22
C ARG A 14 -1.00 -5.14 -12.99
N PRO A 15 -0.32 -4.67 -14.04
CA PRO A 15 0.55 -3.51 -13.95
C PRO A 15 -0.19 -2.30 -13.36
N GLY A 16 0.51 -1.53 -12.51
CA GLY A 16 0.00 -0.27 -11.95
C GLY A 16 -0.73 -0.39 -10.60
N LEU A 17 -0.93 -1.59 -10.04
CA LEU A 17 -1.57 -1.72 -8.71
C LEU A 17 -0.79 -0.98 -7.62
N VAL A 18 0.52 -1.14 -7.58
CA VAL A 18 1.38 -0.47 -6.58
C VAL A 18 1.33 1.03 -6.79
N ASP A 19 1.52 1.51 -8.03
CA ASP A 19 1.46 2.94 -8.38
C ASP A 19 0.12 3.58 -7.96
N TYR A 20 -1.00 2.91 -8.25
CA TYR A 20 -2.32 3.37 -7.85
C TYR A 20 -2.44 3.54 -6.33
N VAL A 21 -2.01 2.54 -5.56
CA VAL A 21 -2.11 2.58 -4.10
C VAL A 21 -1.16 3.63 -3.52
N THR A 22 0.08 3.73 -4.01
CA THR A 22 1.05 4.71 -3.50
C THR A 22 0.68 6.14 -3.90
N LYS A 23 0.01 6.36 -5.03
CA LYS A 23 -0.56 7.67 -5.40
C LYS A 23 -1.60 8.14 -4.39
N ILE A 24 -2.53 7.24 -4.01
CA ILE A 24 -3.50 7.57 -2.96
C ILE A 24 -2.78 7.92 -1.66
N LEU A 25 -1.78 7.13 -1.24
CA LEU A 25 -1.01 7.46 -0.04
C LEU A 25 -0.37 8.85 -0.12
N LEU A 26 0.22 9.21 -1.27
CA LEU A 26 0.82 10.52 -1.49
C LEU A 26 -0.22 11.66 -1.41
N GLU A 27 -1.44 11.47 -1.88
CA GLU A 27 -2.53 12.46 -1.78
C GLU A 27 -2.88 12.80 -0.32
N PHE A 28 -2.62 11.89 0.61
CA PHE A 28 -2.82 12.09 2.06
C PHE A 28 -1.53 12.39 2.83
N ASP A 29 -0.46 12.83 2.13
CA ASP A 29 0.88 13.05 2.72
C ASP A 29 1.42 11.81 3.45
N GLY A 30 1.02 10.63 2.98
CA GLY A 30 1.39 9.35 3.54
C GLY A 30 2.78 8.88 3.10
N ASN A 31 3.38 8.02 3.91
CA ASN A 31 4.65 7.36 3.63
C ASN A 31 4.52 5.84 3.76
N VAL A 32 5.25 5.09 2.92
CA VAL A 32 5.38 3.64 3.07
C VAL A 32 6.59 3.35 3.96
N GLU A 33 6.35 2.80 5.13
CA GLU A 33 7.41 2.42 6.09
C GLU A 33 8.01 1.07 5.74
N ALA A 34 7.15 0.12 5.38
CA ALA A 34 7.55 -1.22 4.96
C ALA A 34 6.50 -1.83 4.04
N SER A 35 6.93 -2.67 3.11
CA SER A 35 6.01 -3.41 2.25
C SER A 35 6.51 -4.82 1.98
N ARG A 36 5.59 -5.78 1.88
CA ARG A 36 5.82 -7.11 1.31
C ARG A 36 4.79 -7.39 0.25
N MET A 37 5.23 -7.98 -0.86
CA MET A 37 4.38 -8.26 -2.01
C MET A 37 4.60 -9.69 -2.48
N ALA A 38 3.54 -10.36 -2.90
CA ALA A 38 3.56 -11.70 -3.45
C ALA A 38 2.65 -11.79 -4.66
N ARG A 39 3.03 -12.65 -5.61
CA ARG A 39 2.21 -13.03 -6.76
C ARG A 39 2.02 -14.54 -6.70
N LEU A 40 0.78 -15.01 -6.85
CA LEU A 40 0.46 -16.42 -6.80
C LEU A 40 -0.74 -16.72 -7.69
N GLY A 41 -0.55 -17.58 -8.71
CA GLY A 41 -1.67 -18.06 -9.53
C GLY A 41 -2.44 -16.97 -10.28
N GLY A 42 -1.80 -15.85 -10.65
CA GLY A 42 -2.46 -14.70 -11.28
C GLY A 42 -3.10 -13.72 -10.30
N GLU A 43 -3.01 -14.00 -8.99
CA GLU A 43 -3.38 -13.07 -7.92
C GLU A 43 -2.14 -12.32 -7.40
N PHE A 44 -2.38 -11.11 -6.93
CA PHE A 44 -1.43 -10.24 -6.27
C PHE A 44 -1.88 -9.98 -4.84
N ALA A 45 -0.93 -9.99 -3.91
CA ALA A 45 -1.14 -9.62 -2.52
C ALA A 45 -0.03 -8.66 -2.07
N MET A 46 -0.41 -7.62 -1.35
CA MET A 46 0.50 -6.61 -0.82
C MET A 46 0.10 -6.29 0.62
N LEU A 47 1.08 -6.37 1.52
CA LEU A 47 0.98 -5.94 2.90
C LEU A 47 1.89 -4.72 3.07
N MET A 48 1.36 -3.63 3.61
CA MET A 48 2.13 -2.41 3.85
C MET A 48 1.92 -1.89 5.26
N MET A 49 3.00 -1.43 5.88
CA MET A 49 2.95 -0.49 7.00
C MET A 49 3.13 0.91 6.43
N VAL A 50 2.19 1.81 6.73
CA VAL A 50 2.23 3.19 6.27
C VAL A 50 2.11 4.15 7.44
N SER A 51 2.64 5.36 7.28
CA SER A 51 2.39 6.47 8.20
C SER A 51 1.65 7.59 7.48
N VAL A 52 0.71 8.23 8.16
CA VAL A 52 -0.03 9.41 7.67
C VAL A 52 -0.03 10.49 8.75
N PRO A 53 -0.19 11.78 8.40
CA PRO A 53 -0.36 12.84 9.40
C PRO A 53 -1.54 12.54 10.34
N GLU A 54 -1.38 12.90 11.61
CA GLU A 54 -2.49 13.03 12.55
C GLU A 54 -3.17 14.39 12.35
N ASP A 55 -4.49 14.42 12.48
CA ASP A 55 -5.29 15.65 12.51
C ASP A 55 -4.93 16.54 13.72
#